data_AF-A0A377M9X6-F1
#
_entry.id   AF-A0A377M9X6-F1
#
_cell.length_a   1.000
_cell.length_b   1.000
_cell.length_c   1.000
_cell.angle_alpha   90.00
_cell.angle_beta   90.00
_cell.angle_gamma   90.00
#
_symmetry.space_group_name_H-M   'P 1'
#
loop_
_entity.id
_entity.type
_entity.pdbx_description
1 polymer ?
#
loop_
_entity_poly.entity_id
_entity_poly.type
_entity_poly.pdbx_seq_one_letter_code
_entity_poly.pdbx_strand_id
1 'polypeptide(L)'
;MRIVGRYEKTDISRMAQLLAHVTNGLDETPGDFLGRVFMQLELGDKYRGQFFTPWNIGLMMARMQLGNVEDNFRDKPFITLSEPACGAGCMALAFAFVLREAGYSPHRYLWVSAQDIDPLAAGMAYIQLSLSGVPGEVVIGNSLNDERRRILHTPAHYMGELEFPAADENECSRCMKAHTEQKATNHCGLFFSHI
;
A
#
# COMPACT_ATOMS: atom_id res chain seq x y z
N MET A 1 1.58 24.80 15.50
CA MET A 1 2.78 23.91 15.57
C MET A 1 2.85 23.14 16.90
N ARG A 2 1.85 22.31 17.24
CA ARG A 2 1.83 21.59 18.54
C ARG A 2 2.65 20.29 18.56
N ILE A 3 2.89 19.70 17.39
CA ILE A 3 3.68 18.46 17.23
C ILE A 3 5.18 18.76 17.15
N VAL A 4 5.55 19.75 16.32
CA VAL A 4 6.95 20.17 16.11
C VAL A 4 7.62 20.61 17.42
N GLY A 5 6.89 21.28 18.31
CA GLY A 5 7.41 21.70 19.62
C GLY A 5 7.77 20.56 20.59
N ARG A 6 7.54 19.30 20.22
CA ARG A 6 7.95 18.12 21.01
C ARG A 6 9.35 17.60 20.65
N TYR A 7 9.99 18.18 19.63
CA TYR A 7 11.27 17.71 19.10
C TYR A 7 12.33 18.79 19.21
N GLU A 8 13.58 18.36 19.39
CA GLU A 8 14.73 19.24 19.30
C GLU A 8 14.88 19.80 17.88
N LYS A 9 15.43 21.00 17.74
CA LYS A 9 15.65 21.63 16.42
C LYS A 9 16.48 20.75 15.48
N THR A 10 17.45 20.03 16.05
CA THR A 10 18.29 19.08 15.31
C THR A 10 17.49 17.90 14.77
N ASP A 11 16.51 17.40 15.52
CA ASP A 11 15.71 16.25 15.11
C ASP A 11 14.74 16.64 14.00
N ILE A 12 14.16 17.84 14.06
CA ILE A 12 13.33 18.38 12.97
C ILE A 12 14.14 18.45 11.67
N SER A 13 15.39 18.93 11.77
CA SER A 13 16.29 19.01 10.61
C SER A 13 16.64 17.62 10.07
N ARG A 14 16.90 16.65 10.95
CA ARG A 14 17.14 15.25 10.56
C ARG A 14 15.92 14.60 9.92
N MET A 15 14.71 14.86 10.40
CA MET A 15 13.48 14.35 9.78
C MET A 15 13.33 14.83 8.34
N ALA A 16 13.64 16.10 8.06
CA ALA A 16 13.64 16.64 6.70
C ALA A 16 14.70 15.94 5.81
N GLN A 17 15.90 15.71 6.36
CA GLN A 17 16.95 14.96 5.65
C GLN A 17 16.54 13.51 5.37
N LEU A 18 15.94 12.83 6.35
CA LEU A 18 15.43 11.47 6.18
C LEU A 18 14.36 11.41 5.09
N LEU A 19 13.42 12.35 5.07
CA LEU A 19 12.42 12.43 4.00
C LEU A 19 13.08 12.62 2.62
N ALA A 20 14.12 13.46 2.53
CA ALA A 20 14.88 13.63 1.30
C ALA A 20 15.58 12.32 0.87
N HIS A 21 16.18 11.58 1.81
CA HIS A 21 16.79 10.28 1.53
C HIS A 21 15.76 9.25 1.03
N VAL A 22 14.57 9.20 1.64
CA VAL A 22 13.49 8.30 1.19
C VAL A 22 13.04 8.68 -0.23
N THR A 23 12.86 9.97 -0.48
CA THR A 23 12.45 10.47 -1.80
C THR A 23 13.47 10.10 -2.87
N ASN A 24 14.75 10.38 -2.61
CA ASN A 24 15.83 10.05 -3.55
C ASN A 24 15.97 8.54 -3.75
N GLY A 25 15.86 7.75 -2.67
CA GLY A 25 15.97 6.29 -2.75
C GLY A 25 14.84 5.64 -3.55
N LEU A 26 13.62 6.18 -3.48
CA LEU A 26 12.49 5.73 -4.28
C LEU A 26 12.62 6.12 -5.76
N ASP A 27 13.26 7.25 -6.07
CA ASP A 27 13.47 7.72 -7.44
C ASP A 27 14.63 6.99 -8.14
N GLU A 28 15.70 6.67 -7.40
CA GLU A 28 16.90 6.03 -7.93
C GLU A 28 16.66 4.57 -8.34
N THR A 29 15.91 3.80 -7.54
CA THR A 29 15.69 2.38 -7.82
C THR A 29 14.29 1.96 -7.38
N PRO A 30 13.47 1.37 -8.28
CA PRO A 30 12.18 0.80 -7.91
C PRO A 30 12.33 -0.24 -6.79
N GLY A 31 11.54 -0.10 -5.73
CA GLY A 31 11.67 -0.99 -4.59
C GLY A 31 10.82 -0.62 -3.40
N ASP A 32 10.77 -1.56 -2.45
CA ASP A 32 10.44 -1.28 -1.06
C ASP A 32 11.71 -0.73 -0.35
N PHE A 33 11.92 0.58 -0.48
CA PHE A 33 13.09 1.26 0.08
C PHE A 33 13.07 1.22 1.62
N LEU A 34 11.97 1.64 2.24
CA LEU A 34 11.87 1.69 3.70
C LEU A 34 11.89 0.29 4.32
N GLY A 35 11.21 -0.69 3.71
CA GLY A 35 11.28 -2.08 4.17
C GLY A 35 12.69 -2.66 4.05
N ARG A 36 13.42 -2.35 2.97
CA ARG A 36 14.83 -2.74 2.83
C ARG A 36 15.70 -2.13 3.93
N VAL A 37 15.60 -0.81 4.14
CA VAL A 37 16.35 -0.10 5.19
C VAL A 37 16.03 -0.67 6.57
N PHE A 38 14.75 -0.92 6.85
CA PHE A 38 14.29 -1.51 8.10
C PHE A 38 14.92 -2.88 8.36
N MET A 39 14.92 -3.75 7.34
CA MET A 39 15.52 -5.09 7.42
C MET A 39 17.05 -5.02 7.55
N GLN A 40 17.72 -4.14 6.80
CA GLN A 40 19.19 -4.00 6.80
C GLN A 40 19.74 -3.44 8.12
N LEU A 41 19.00 -2.52 8.74
CA LEU A 41 19.38 -1.93 10.02
C LEU A 41 18.88 -2.74 11.23
N GLU A 42 18.28 -3.90 11.00
CA GLU A 42 17.75 -4.80 12.03
C GLU A 42 16.82 -4.07 13.03
N LEU A 43 16.06 -3.07 12.56
CA LEU A 43 15.19 -2.24 13.40
C LEU A 43 13.98 -2.99 13.98
N GLY A 44 13.85 -4.27 13.63
CA GLY A 44 12.82 -5.19 14.11
C GLY A 44 13.09 -5.78 15.50
N ASP A 45 13.90 -5.16 16.37
CA ASP A 45 14.31 -5.75 17.66
C ASP A 45 13.15 -6.06 18.62
N LYS A 46 12.00 -5.38 18.49
CA LYS A 46 10.72 -5.72 19.18
C LYS A 46 9.88 -6.78 18.46
N TYR A 47 10.21 -7.08 17.21
CA TYR A 47 9.46 -7.91 16.26
C TYR A 47 10.39 -8.95 15.62
N ARG A 48 11.02 -9.83 16.42
CA ARG A 48 11.95 -10.90 15.98
C ARG A 48 11.37 -11.92 14.96
N GLY A 49 10.22 -11.63 14.34
CA GLY A 49 9.60 -12.40 13.27
C GLY A 49 8.92 -11.57 12.18
N GLN A 50 9.07 -10.24 12.13
CA GLN A 50 8.53 -9.44 11.02
C GLN A 50 9.53 -9.45 9.86
N PHE A 51 9.20 -10.19 8.80
CA PHE A 51 9.95 -10.24 7.56
C PHE A 51 9.10 -9.61 6.46
N PHE A 52 9.66 -8.64 5.75
CA PHE A 52 8.97 -8.06 4.61
C PHE A 52 9.21 -8.88 3.35
N THR A 53 8.22 -8.87 2.47
CA THR A 53 8.31 -9.50 1.16
C THR A 53 9.50 -8.93 0.38
N PRO A 54 10.44 -9.75 -0.09
CA PRO A 54 11.53 -9.26 -0.93
C PRO A 54 10.99 -8.66 -2.23
N TRP A 55 11.60 -7.57 -2.69
CA TRP A 55 11.15 -6.83 -3.88
C TRP A 55 10.89 -7.72 -5.10
N ASN A 56 11.81 -8.63 -5.41
CA ASN A 56 11.68 -9.50 -6.59
C ASN A 56 10.49 -10.46 -6.48
N ILE A 57 10.10 -10.86 -5.26
CA ILE A 57 8.91 -11.68 -5.04
C ILE A 57 7.65 -10.82 -5.22
N GLY A 58 7.63 -9.60 -4.68
CA GLY A 58 6.54 -8.65 -4.93
C GLY A 58 6.35 -8.35 -6.41
N LEU A 59 7.44 -8.12 -7.13
CA LEU A 59 7.42 -7.88 -8.57
C LEU A 59 6.92 -9.08 -9.37
N MET A 60 7.40 -10.28 -9.05
CA MET A 60 6.90 -11.53 -9.65
C MET A 60 5.39 -11.67 -9.45
N MET A 61 4.92 -11.50 -8.21
CA MET A 61 3.50 -11.60 -7.86
C MET A 61 2.64 -10.55 -8.58
N ALA A 62 3.12 -9.32 -8.70
CA ALA A 62 2.42 -8.26 -9.42
C ALA A 62 2.29 -8.58 -10.91
N ARG A 63 3.39 -9.03 -11.56
CA ARG A 63 3.35 -9.43 -12.98
C ARG A 63 2.44 -10.61 -13.24
N MET A 64 2.45 -11.62 -12.36
CA MET A 64 1.57 -12.78 -12.50
C MET A 64 0.09 -12.42 -12.36
N GLN A 65 -0.25 -11.53 -11.43
CA GLN A 65 -1.63 -11.11 -11.20
C GLN A 65 -2.15 -10.15 -12.27
N LEU A 66 -1.32 -9.20 -12.72
CA LEU A 66 -1.71 -8.27 -13.78
C LEU A 66 -1.73 -8.93 -15.15
N GLY A 67 -0.90 -9.95 -15.39
CA GLY A 67 -0.81 -10.62 -16.68
C GLY A 67 -0.53 -9.61 -17.81
N ASN A 68 -1.33 -9.66 -18.88
CA ASN A 68 -1.34 -8.60 -19.87
C ASN A 68 -2.08 -7.38 -19.31
N VAL A 69 -1.32 -6.32 -19.02
CA VAL A 69 -1.84 -5.13 -18.31
C VAL A 69 -3.04 -4.51 -19.02
N GLU A 70 -3.04 -4.42 -20.34
CA GLU A 70 -4.13 -3.80 -21.12
C GLU A 70 -5.49 -4.49 -20.90
N ASP A 71 -5.48 -5.80 -20.64
CA ASP A 71 -6.71 -6.58 -20.44
C ASP A 71 -7.45 -6.19 -19.16
N ASN A 72 -6.76 -5.62 -18.17
CA ASN A 72 -7.35 -5.15 -16.92
C ASN A 72 -8.21 -3.89 -17.09
N PHE A 73 -8.05 -3.17 -18.21
CA PHE A 73 -8.64 -1.86 -18.43
C PHE A 73 -9.61 -1.80 -19.63
N ARG A 74 -9.99 -2.95 -20.19
CA ARG A 74 -10.97 -3.00 -21.30
C ARG A 74 -12.34 -2.48 -20.88
N ASP A 75 -12.79 -2.88 -19.70
CA ASP A 75 -14.12 -2.56 -19.17
C ASP A 75 -14.06 -1.74 -17.87
N LYS A 76 -12.87 -1.39 -17.39
CA LYS A 76 -12.64 -0.70 -16.12
C LYS A 76 -11.69 0.47 -16.29
N PRO A 77 -12.00 1.64 -15.69
CA PRO A 77 -11.11 2.81 -15.77
C PRO A 77 -9.84 2.67 -14.92
N PHE A 78 -9.89 1.84 -13.88
CA PHE A 78 -8.77 1.56 -12.97
C PHE A 78 -8.97 0.21 -12.26
N ILE A 79 -7.94 -0.26 -11.56
CA ILE A 79 -8.02 -1.44 -10.69
C ILE A 79 -7.87 -1.05 -9.21
N THR A 80 -8.52 -1.82 -8.34
CA THR A 80 -8.34 -1.76 -6.88
C THR A 80 -7.44 -2.89 -6.41
N LEU A 81 -6.57 -2.62 -5.45
CA LEU A 81 -5.72 -3.59 -4.78
C LEU A 81 -5.98 -3.56 -3.27
N SER A 82 -6.33 -4.71 -2.70
CA SER A 82 -6.46 -4.89 -1.25
C SER A 82 -5.27 -5.68 -0.71
N GLU A 83 -4.55 -5.12 0.26
CA GLU A 83 -3.38 -5.75 0.87
C GLU A 83 -3.52 -5.76 2.41
N PRO A 84 -4.01 -6.86 3.01
CA PRO A 84 -4.42 -6.91 4.41
C PRO A 84 -3.27 -7.08 5.42
N ALA A 85 -2.04 -7.31 4.97
CA ALA A 85 -0.84 -7.42 5.81
C ALA A 85 0.33 -6.75 5.10
N CYS A 86 0.18 -5.45 4.85
CA CYS A 86 0.95 -4.75 3.83
C CYS A 86 2.43 -4.55 4.15
N GLY A 87 2.84 -4.69 5.41
CA GLY A 87 4.19 -4.39 5.85
C GLY A 87 4.56 -2.95 5.47
N ALA A 88 5.73 -2.78 4.87
CA ALA A 88 6.16 -1.50 4.31
C ALA A 88 5.52 -1.17 2.93
N GLY A 89 4.60 -1.98 2.42
CA GLY A 89 3.85 -1.72 1.18
C GLY A 89 4.47 -2.30 -0.09
N CYS A 90 5.39 -3.26 0.02
CA CYS A 90 6.12 -3.85 -1.13
C CYS A 90 5.19 -4.29 -2.28
N MET A 91 4.07 -4.96 -1.99
CA MET A 91 3.16 -5.46 -3.02
C MET A 91 2.49 -4.33 -3.80
N ALA A 92 1.98 -3.33 -3.09
CA ALA A 92 1.35 -2.17 -3.70
C ALA A 92 2.32 -1.36 -4.57
N LEU A 93 3.57 -1.19 -4.11
CA LEU A 93 4.63 -0.56 -4.89
C LEU A 93 4.98 -1.37 -6.15
N ALA A 94 5.01 -2.71 -6.05
CA ALA A 94 5.26 -3.58 -7.19
C ALA A 94 4.16 -3.49 -8.25
N PHE A 95 2.87 -3.45 -7.85
CA PHE A 95 1.76 -3.21 -8.77
C PHE A 95 1.88 -1.86 -9.46
N ALA A 96 2.15 -0.79 -8.70
CA ALA A 96 2.37 0.54 -9.26
C ALA A 96 3.54 0.56 -10.27
N PHE A 97 4.62 -0.16 -9.97
CA PHE A 97 5.76 -0.27 -10.87
C PHE A 97 5.40 -1.00 -12.18
N VAL A 98 4.75 -2.17 -12.11
CA VAL A 98 4.37 -2.94 -13.32
C VAL A 98 3.42 -2.15 -14.21
N LEU A 99 2.45 -1.44 -13.62
CA LEU A 99 1.56 -0.56 -14.38
C LEU A 99 2.34 0.56 -15.08
N ARG A 100 3.26 1.20 -14.36
CA ARG A 100 4.10 2.28 -14.91
C ARG A 100 4.95 1.79 -16.07
N GLU A 101 5.56 0.60 -15.95
CA GLU A 101 6.33 -0.02 -17.04
C GLU A 101 5.48 -0.29 -18.28
N ALA A 102 4.20 -0.65 -18.10
CA ALA A 102 3.25 -0.86 -19.19
C ALA A 102 2.64 0.44 -19.74
N GLY A 103 3.07 1.62 -19.27
CA GLY A 103 2.56 2.92 -19.73
C GLY A 103 1.29 3.40 -19.00
N TYR A 104 0.84 2.69 -17.98
CA TYR A 104 -0.34 3.04 -17.18
C TYR A 104 0.10 3.76 -15.90
N SER A 105 -0.19 5.06 -15.81
CA SER A 105 0.13 5.85 -14.62
C SER A 105 -0.63 5.33 -13.38
N PRO A 106 0.05 4.89 -12.31
CA PRO A 106 -0.62 4.39 -11.11
C PRO A 106 -1.58 5.40 -10.47
N HIS A 107 -1.30 6.70 -10.64
CA HIS A 107 -2.18 7.78 -10.18
C HIS A 107 -3.61 7.70 -10.74
N ARG A 108 -3.77 7.17 -11.97
CA ARG A 108 -5.06 7.09 -12.66
C ARG A 108 -5.61 5.68 -12.77
N TYR A 109 -4.75 4.67 -12.70
CA TYR A 109 -5.12 3.30 -13.03
C TYR A 109 -5.08 2.33 -11.84
N LEU A 110 -4.66 2.77 -10.66
CA LEU A 110 -4.57 1.94 -9.47
C LEU A 110 -5.11 2.68 -8.26
N TRP A 111 -5.91 2.01 -7.43
CA TRP A 111 -6.24 2.45 -6.07
C TRP A 111 -5.91 1.35 -5.07
N VAL A 112 -5.31 1.70 -3.94
CA VAL A 112 -4.81 0.74 -2.95
C VAL A 112 -5.54 0.89 -1.61
N SER A 113 -6.05 -0.21 -1.05
CA SER A 113 -6.36 -0.33 0.38
C SER A 113 -5.32 -1.24 1.01
N ALA A 114 -4.44 -0.67 1.82
CA ALA A 114 -3.39 -1.40 2.52
C ALA A 114 -3.68 -1.40 4.02
N GLN A 115 -3.50 -2.53 4.69
CA GLN A 115 -3.74 -2.65 6.14
C GLN A 115 -2.58 -3.39 6.81
N ASP A 116 -2.18 -2.92 7.98
CA ASP A 116 -1.24 -3.64 8.84
C ASP A 116 -1.58 -3.45 10.32
N ILE A 117 -1.30 -4.47 11.12
CA ILE A 117 -1.48 -4.43 12.57
C ILE A 117 -0.41 -3.57 13.25
N ASP A 118 0.78 -3.48 12.65
CA ASP A 118 1.90 -2.71 13.14
C ASP A 118 1.87 -1.26 12.61
N PRO A 119 1.72 -0.25 13.50
CA PRO A 119 1.73 1.16 13.12
C PRO A 119 3.01 1.60 12.41
N LEU A 120 4.16 0.99 12.70
CA LEU A 120 5.43 1.34 12.07
C LEU A 120 5.48 0.87 10.63
N ALA A 121 5.14 -0.40 10.38
CA ALA A 121 5.01 -0.96 9.05
C ALA A 121 4.01 -0.18 8.19
N ALA A 122 2.78 0.03 8.69
CA ALA A 122 1.77 0.84 8.02
C ALA A 122 2.27 2.29 7.76
N GLY A 123 3.03 2.87 8.69
CA GLY A 123 3.66 4.18 8.49
C GLY A 123 4.65 4.21 7.33
N MET A 124 5.46 3.16 7.16
CA MET A 124 6.37 3.01 6.02
C MET A 124 5.58 2.89 4.71
N ALA A 125 4.55 2.04 4.67
CA ALA A 125 3.68 1.91 3.50
C ALA A 125 3.04 3.26 3.11
N TYR A 126 2.52 4.00 4.09
CA TYR A 126 1.92 5.31 3.87
C TYR A 126 2.88 6.30 3.22
N ILE A 127 4.12 6.40 3.72
CA ILE A 127 5.13 7.32 3.17
C ILE A 127 5.47 6.92 1.74
N GLN A 128 5.76 5.65 1.49
CA GLN A 128 6.20 5.19 0.16
C GLN A 128 5.09 5.34 -0.89
N LEU A 129 3.85 4.99 -0.56
CA LEU A 129 2.70 5.15 -1.46
C LEU A 129 2.41 6.63 -1.75
N SER A 130 2.51 7.48 -0.73
CA SER A 130 2.32 8.94 -0.88
C SER A 130 3.36 9.55 -1.82
N LEU A 131 4.64 9.20 -1.63
CA LEU A 131 5.74 9.71 -2.48
C LEU A 131 5.71 9.10 -3.89
N SER A 132 5.20 7.88 -4.05
CA SER A 132 5.09 7.21 -5.35
C SER A 132 3.87 7.67 -6.17
N GLY A 133 3.03 8.56 -5.63
CA GLY A 133 1.84 9.07 -6.29
C GLY A 133 0.72 8.05 -6.44
N VAL A 134 0.67 7.05 -5.55
CA VAL A 134 -0.36 5.99 -5.58
C VAL A 134 -1.56 6.42 -4.73
N PRO A 135 -2.78 6.54 -5.30
CA PRO A 135 -3.96 6.89 -4.54
C PRO A 135 -4.43 5.69 -3.72
N GLY A 136 -4.86 5.94 -2.49
CA GLY A 136 -5.26 4.86 -1.61
C GLY A 136 -5.42 5.25 -0.16
N GLU A 137 -5.69 4.24 0.65
CA GLU A 137 -5.73 4.29 2.09
C GLU A 137 -4.73 3.32 2.71
N VAL A 138 -4.16 3.73 3.85
CA VAL A 138 -3.36 2.86 4.71
C VAL A 138 -4.00 2.79 6.08
N VAL A 139 -4.43 1.59 6.46
CA VAL A 139 -5.17 1.30 7.67
C VAL A 139 -4.23 0.66 8.69
N ILE A 140 -4.23 1.22 9.90
CA ILE A 140 -3.60 0.59 11.07
C ILE A 140 -4.68 -0.17 11.80
N GLY A 141 -4.58 -1.48 11.89
CA GLY A 141 -5.64 -2.30 12.45
C GLY A 141 -5.47 -3.80 12.21
N ASN A 142 -6.38 -4.60 12.74
CA ASN A 142 -6.33 -6.04 12.62
C ASN A 142 -7.30 -6.55 11.54
N SER A 143 -6.75 -7.00 10.42
CA SER A 143 -7.50 -7.49 9.27
C SER A 143 -8.26 -8.80 9.56
N LEU A 144 -7.88 -9.55 10.60
CA LEU A 144 -8.55 -10.81 10.97
C LEU A 144 -9.91 -10.60 11.65
N ASN A 145 -10.17 -9.41 12.20
CA ASN A 145 -11.44 -9.06 12.85
C ASN A 145 -12.01 -7.73 12.34
N ASP A 146 -11.58 -7.30 11.14
CA ASP A 146 -12.03 -6.07 10.47
C ASP A 146 -11.84 -4.79 11.32
N GLU A 147 -10.85 -4.79 12.23
CA GLU A 147 -10.55 -3.64 13.06
C GLU A 147 -9.78 -2.58 12.26
N ARG A 148 -10.33 -1.37 12.14
CA ARG A 148 -9.71 -0.23 11.45
C ARG A 148 -9.40 0.92 12.42
N ARG A 149 -8.35 0.77 13.27
CA ARG A 149 -8.05 1.74 14.36
C ARG A 149 -7.67 3.14 13.87
N ARG A 150 -7.00 3.24 12.73
CA ARG A 150 -6.62 4.53 12.12
C ARG A 150 -6.53 4.37 10.61
N ILE A 151 -7.05 5.34 9.88
CA ILE A 151 -7.01 5.37 8.41
C ILE A 151 -6.18 6.59 7.97
N LEU A 152 -5.26 6.39 7.04
CA LEU A 152 -4.40 7.41 6.47
C LEU A 152 -4.59 7.42 4.95
N HIS A 153 -5.20 8.46 4.40
CA HIS A 153 -5.35 8.61 2.95
C HIS A 153 -4.09 9.24 2.34
N THR A 154 -3.61 8.68 1.24
CA THR A 154 -2.46 9.25 0.51
C THR A 154 -2.87 10.58 -0.14
N PRO A 155 -1.96 11.53 -0.39
CA PRO A 155 -2.31 12.77 -1.07
C PRO A 155 -2.99 12.54 -2.43
N ALA A 156 -2.54 11.55 -3.19
CA ALA A 156 -3.11 11.18 -4.48
C ALA A 156 -4.58 10.72 -4.38
N HIS A 157 -5.02 10.19 -3.23
CA HIS A 157 -6.43 9.86 -2.97
C HIS A 157 -7.34 11.08 -3.10
N TYR A 158 -6.86 12.29 -2.82
CA TYR A 158 -7.65 13.52 -2.92
C TYR A 158 -7.46 14.26 -4.25
N MET A 159 -6.43 13.89 -5.02
CA MET A 159 -6.02 14.59 -6.24
C MET A 159 -6.53 13.92 -7.52
N GLY A 160 -7.03 12.70 -7.44
CA GLY A 160 -7.55 11.96 -8.58
C GLY A 160 -8.96 12.38 -9.00
N GLU A 161 -9.25 12.26 -10.31
CA GLU A 161 -10.60 12.31 -10.90
C GLU A 161 -11.37 10.99 -10.72
N LEU A 162 -10.77 10.02 -10.02
CA LEU A 162 -11.36 8.71 -9.80
C LEU A 162 -12.46 8.84 -8.73
N GLU A 163 -13.68 8.40 -9.06
CA GLU A 163 -14.72 8.18 -8.07
C GLU A 163 -14.33 6.98 -7.22
N PHE A 164 -13.64 7.24 -6.12
CA PHE A 164 -13.24 6.20 -5.18
C PHE A 164 -14.47 5.71 -4.42
N PRO A 165 -14.56 4.39 -4.10
CA PRO A 165 -15.57 3.91 -3.17
C PRO A 165 -15.46 4.74 -1.90
N ALA A 166 -16.61 5.26 -1.43
CA ALA A 166 -16.64 6.00 -0.18
C ALA A 166 -15.98 5.12 0.89
N ALA A 167 -15.18 5.73 1.76
CA ALA A 167 -14.73 5.08 2.98
C ALA A 167 -15.95 4.88 3.91
N ASP A 168 -16.93 4.07 3.48
CA ASP A 168 -18.09 3.68 4.26
C ASP A 168 -17.69 2.44 5.05
N GLU A 169 -17.70 2.58 6.37
CA GLU A 169 -17.51 1.51 7.34
C GLU A 169 -18.48 0.32 7.09
N ASN A 170 -19.56 0.51 6.31
CA ASN A 170 -20.54 -0.55 5.99
C ASN A 170 -20.31 -1.30 4.67
N GLU A 171 -19.45 -0.83 3.75
CA GLU A 171 -19.27 -1.49 2.45
C GLU A 171 -18.40 -2.76 2.55
N CYS A 172 -17.48 -2.80 3.51
CA CYS A 172 -16.70 -4.00 3.85
C CYS A 172 -17.61 -5.17 4.29
N SER A 173 -18.70 -4.86 5.03
CA SER A 173 -19.69 -5.85 5.45
C SER A 173 -20.47 -6.46 4.27
N ARG A 174 -20.70 -5.69 3.19
CA ARG A 174 -21.35 -6.18 1.97
C ARG A 174 -20.42 -7.08 1.14
N CYS A 175 -19.14 -6.71 1.06
CA CYS A 175 -18.12 -7.57 0.42
C CYS A 175 -17.97 -8.91 1.18
N MET A 176 -18.02 -8.89 2.51
CA MET A 176 -17.99 -10.11 3.33
C MET A 176 -19.24 -11.01 3.18
N LYS A 177 -20.43 -10.43 2.98
CA LYS A 177 -21.64 -11.24 2.66
C LYS A 177 -21.50 -11.96 1.32
N ALA A 178 -20.95 -11.30 0.31
CA ALA A 178 -20.64 -11.93 -0.98
C ALA A 178 -19.58 -13.06 -0.83
N HIS A 179 -18.58 -12.90 0.05
CA HIS A 179 -17.58 -13.95 0.32
C HIS A 179 -18.12 -15.17 1.07
N THR A 180 -19.23 -15.05 1.81
CA THR A 180 -19.83 -16.18 2.52
C THR A 180 -20.59 -17.09 1.55
N GLU A 181 -21.14 -16.54 0.47
CA GLU A 181 -21.81 -17.29 -0.60
C GLU A 181 -20.83 -17.88 -1.62
N GLN A 182 -19.68 -17.25 -1.85
CA GLN A 182 -18.72 -17.69 -2.86
C GLN A 182 -17.72 -18.77 -2.40
N LYS A 183 -17.62 -19.03 -1.09
CA LYS A 183 -16.80 -20.13 -0.51
C LYS A 183 -17.25 -21.55 -0.90
N ALA A 184 -18.39 -21.70 -1.59
CA ALA A 184 -18.81 -23.00 -2.13
C ALA A 184 -18.08 -23.40 -3.43
N THR A 185 -17.36 -22.49 -4.10
CA THR A 185 -16.70 -22.80 -5.38
C THR A 185 -15.37 -22.07 -5.56
N ASN A 186 -14.29 -22.87 -5.52
CA ASN A 186 -12.96 -22.65 -6.09
C ASN A 186 -11.83 -21.97 -5.28
N HIS A 187 -10.64 -22.53 -5.58
CA HIS A 187 -9.33 -22.39 -4.97
C HIS A 187 -8.60 -21.06 -5.28
N CYS A 188 -7.77 -20.64 -4.31
CA CYS A 188 -6.52 -19.88 -4.42
C CYS A 188 -6.59 -18.42 -4.92
N GLY A 189 -6.10 -17.47 -4.09
CA GLY A 189 -5.68 -16.13 -4.52
C GLY A 189 -6.46 -14.98 -3.91
N LEU A 190 -5.73 -13.95 -3.45
CA LEU A 190 -6.25 -12.69 -2.91
C LEU A 190 -7.24 -12.03 -3.89
N PHE A 191 -8.32 -11.47 -3.33
CA PHE A 191 -9.48 -11.01 -4.09
C PHE A 191 -9.24 -9.61 -4.68
N PHE A 192 -9.20 -9.53 -6.01
CA PHE A 192 -9.61 -8.32 -6.72
C PHE A 192 -11.11 -8.12 -6.45
N SER A 193 -11.49 -7.00 -5.83
CA SER A 193 -12.91 -6.66 -5.74
C SER A 193 -13.38 -6.19 -7.11
N HIS A 194 -14.35 -6.92 -7.68
CA HIS A 194 -15.20 -6.38 -8.73
C HIS A 194 -16.11 -5.32 -8.08
N ILE A 195 -15.96 -4.08 -8.52
CA ILE A 195 -17.03 -3.07 -8.45
C ILE A 195 -17.69 -3.07 -9.83
#